data_AF-A0A838E682-F1
#
_entry.id   AF-A0A838E682-F1
#
_cell.length_a   1.000
_cell.length_b   1.000
_cell.length_c   1.000
_cell.angle_alpha   90.00
_cell.angle_beta   90.00
_cell.angle_gamma   90.00
#
_symmetry.space_group_name_H-M   'P 1'
#
loop_
_entity.id
_entity.type
_entity.pdbx_description
1 polymer ?
#
loop_
_entity_poly.entity_id
_entity_poly.type
_entity_poly.pdbx_seq_one_letter_code
_entity_poly.pdbx_strand_id
1 'polypeptide(L)'
;AANNQLLAAEHGAALHDAGVLYAPDYIINAGGLIQVGDELHPDGYSPARTKRRVGQIGDRLREVFHLAEVDGIPTSVAAERFAERRIADIGRLRGLWLG
;
A
#
# COMPACT_ATOMS: atom_id res chain seq x y z
N ALA A 1 -5.04 11.12 -9.61
CA ALA A 1 -5.03 9.73 -9.10
C ALA A 1 -6.17 8.99 -9.78
N ALA A 2 -5.87 7.90 -10.49
CA ALA A 2 -6.87 7.08 -11.18
C ALA A 2 -6.85 5.66 -10.59
N ASN A 3 -8.01 5.03 -10.43
CA ASN A 3 -8.18 3.68 -9.86
C ASN A 3 -8.27 2.63 -10.97
N ASN A 4 -7.90 1.38 -10.67
CA ASN A 4 -7.91 0.23 -11.57
C ASN A 4 -7.07 0.44 -12.83
N GLN A 5 -5.83 0.92 -12.66
CA GLN A 5 -4.93 1.24 -13.77
C GLN A 5 -4.49 0.02 -14.59
N LEU A 6 -4.50 -1.17 -13.98
CA LEU A 6 -4.36 -2.43 -14.71
C LEU A 6 -5.74 -3.00 -15.01
N LEU A 7 -6.05 -3.20 -16.29
CA LEU A 7 -7.32 -3.81 -16.72
C LEU A 7 -7.42 -5.30 -16.34
N ALA A 8 -6.27 -5.95 -16.17
CA ALA A 8 -6.13 -7.38 -15.81
C ALA A 8 -4.73 -7.64 -15.24
N ALA A 9 -4.58 -8.70 -14.43
CA ALA A 9 -3.32 -9.06 -13.77
C ALA A 9 -2.17 -9.32 -14.76
N GLU A 10 -2.49 -9.85 -15.94
CA GLU A 10 -1.54 -10.09 -17.05
C GLU A 10 -0.81 -8.82 -17.52
N HIS A 11 -1.44 -7.64 -17.40
CA HIS A 11 -0.77 -6.38 -17.73
C HIS A 11 0.34 -6.03 -16.73
N GLY A 12 0.18 -6.43 -15.46
CA GLY A 12 1.23 -6.28 -14.45
C GLY A 12 2.43 -7.18 -14.75
N ALA A 13 2.18 -8.41 -15.22
CA ALA A 13 3.24 -9.31 -15.67
C ALA A 13 3.95 -8.77 -16.91
N ALA A 14 3.21 -8.29 -17.91
CA ALA A 14 3.79 -7.71 -19.11
C ALA A 14 4.69 -6.49 -18.83
N LEU A 15 4.31 -5.63 -17.88
CA LEU A 15 5.15 -4.51 -17.44
C LEU A 15 6.43 -5.00 -16.76
N HIS A 16 6.34 -6.04 -15.93
CA HIS A 16 7.48 -6.64 -15.27
C HIS A 16 8.46 -7.26 -16.29
N ASP A 17 7.96 -8.06 -17.23
CA ASP A 17 8.77 -8.69 -18.29
C ASP A 17 9.45 -7.65 -19.18
N ALA A 18 8.83 -6.48 -19.37
CA ALA A 18 9.40 -5.36 -20.09
C ALA A 18 10.41 -4.51 -19.28
N GLY A 19 10.67 -4.86 -18.02
CA GLY A 19 11.54 -4.09 -17.12
C GLY A 19 10.96 -2.73 -16.71
N VAL A 20 9.65 -2.54 -16.84
CA VAL A 20 8.96 -1.29 -16.49
C VAL A 20 8.55 -1.32 -15.02
N LEU A 21 9.07 -0.37 -14.24
CA LEU A 21 8.68 -0.21 -12.84
C LEU A 21 7.26 0.36 -12.75
N TYR A 22 6.31 -0.50 -12.38
CA TYR A 22 4.92 -0.12 -12.14
C TYR A 22 4.67 0.15 -10.66
N ALA A 23 4.11 1.31 -10.34
CA ALA A 23 3.70 1.67 -8.99
C ALA A 23 2.18 1.39 -8.83
N PRO A 24 1.76 0.52 -7.88
CA PRO A 24 0.36 0.17 -7.69
C PRO A 24 -0.51 1.36 -7.31
N ASP A 25 -1.64 1.50 -7.99
CA ASP A 25 -2.58 2.61 -7.87
C ASP A 25 -3.18 2.75 -6.47
N TYR A 26 -3.58 1.66 -5.81
CA TYR A 26 -4.15 1.69 -4.46
C TYR A 26 -3.15 2.13 -3.38
N ILE A 27 -1.84 2.05 -3.65
CA ILE A 27 -0.81 2.56 -2.73
C ILE A 27 -0.59 4.06 -2.96
N ILE A 28 -0.49 4.49 -4.21
CA ILE A 28 -0.27 5.91 -4.55
C ILE A 28 -1.49 6.76 -4.18
N ASN A 29 -2.69 6.23 -4.40
CA ASN A 29 -3.95 6.94 -4.17
C ASN A 29 -4.38 6.95 -2.69
N ALA A 30 -3.60 6.33 -1.79
CA ALA A 30 -3.95 6.18 -0.38
C ALA A 30 -4.08 7.53 0.38
N GLY A 31 -3.58 8.63 -0.18
CA GLY A 31 -3.65 9.96 0.45
C GLY A 31 -5.07 10.42 0.78
N GLY A 32 -6.04 10.19 -0.11
CA GLY A 32 -7.44 10.56 0.12
C GLY A 32 -8.08 9.78 1.27
N LEU A 33 -7.84 8.47 1.33
CA LEU A 33 -8.31 7.61 2.43
C LEU A 33 -7.63 7.95 3.76
N ILE A 34 -6.35 8.34 3.73
CA ILE A 34 -5.63 8.79 4.93
C ILE A 34 -6.30 10.03 5.51
N GLN A 35 -6.66 11.01 4.68
CA GLN A 35 -7.35 12.22 5.12
C GLN A 35 -8.73 11.90 5.71
N VAL A 36 -9.56 11.15 5.00
CA VAL A 36 -10.90 10.76 5.49
C VAL A 36 -10.79 9.96 6.80
N GLY A 37 -9.83 9.05 6.91
CA GLY A 37 -9.58 8.32 8.15
C GLY A 37 -9.07 9.22 9.29
N ASP A 38 -8.42 10.34 8.97
CA ASP A 38 -7.97 11.33 9.96
C ASP A 38 -9.12 12.17 10.50
N GLU A 39 -10.11 12.49 9.65
CA GLU A 39 -11.34 13.22 9.99
C GLU A 39 -12.21 12.44 10.99
N LEU A 40 -12.18 11.10 10.94
CA LEU A 40 -12.90 10.23 11.88
C LEU A 40 -12.19 10.03 13.23
N HIS A 41 -11.03 10.64 13.44
CA HIS A 41 -10.30 10.51 14.70
C HIS A 41 -11.05 11.23 15.85
N PRO A 42 -11.02 10.71 17.08
CA PRO A 42 -11.71 11.33 18.23
C PRO A 42 -11.32 12.80 18.47
N ASP A 43 -10.04 13.13 18.25
CA ASP A 43 -9.51 14.50 18.37
C ASP A 43 -9.79 15.38 17.13
N GLY A 44 -10.55 14.88 16.17
CA GLY A 44 -10.79 15.52 14.88
C GLY A 44 -9.60 15.51 13.93
N TYR A 45 -9.76 16.26 12.84
CA TYR A 45 -8.78 16.37 11.76
C TYR A 45 -7.50 17.09 12.18
N SER A 46 -6.34 16.54 11.81
CA SER A 46 -5.03 17.15 12.01
C SER A 46 -4.21 17.15 10.71
N PRO A 47 -3.92 18.34 10.14
CA PRO A 47 -3.05 18.45 8.96
C PRO A 47 -1.67 17.83 9.18
N ALA A 48 -1.11 17.98 10.38
CA ALA A 48 0.20 17.44 10.72
C ALA A 48 0.20 15.90 10.77
N ARG A 49 -0.85 15.28 11.31
CA ARG A 49 -1.01 13.80 11.28
C ARG A 49 -1.20 13.29 9.87
N THR A 50 -2.08 13.92 9.11
CA THR A 50 -2.35 13.56 7.72
C THR A 50 -1.08 13.65 6.88
N LYS A 51 -0.36 14.79 6.95
CA LYS A 51 0.92 14.97 6.23
C LYS A 51 1.96 13.93 6.62
N ARG A 52 2.08 13.60 7.91
CA ARG A 52 2.99 12.55 8.38
C ARG A 52 2.62 11.18 7.81
N ARG A 53 1.34 10.80 7.83
CA ARG A 53 0.85 9.52 7.30
C ARG A 53 0.98 9.43 5.78
N VAL A 54 0.71 10.52 5.06
CA VAL A 54 0.92 10.60 3.60
C VAL A 54 2.40 10.45 3.25
N GLY A 55 3.31 11.05 4.03
CA GLY A 55 4.76 10.88 3.83
C GLY A 55 5.22 9.42 3.86
N GLN A 56 4.54 8.56 4.63
CA GLN A 56 4.85 7.12 4.71
C GLN A 56 4.45 6.33 3.45
N ILE A 57 3.69 6.90 2.52
CA ILE A 57 3.34 6.22 1.25
C ILE A 57 4.60 5.90 0.46
N GLY A 58 5.56 6.82 0.41
CA GLY A 58 6.83 6.60 -0.29
C GLY A 58 7.62 5.43 0.28
N ASP A 59 7.64 5.29 1.61
CA ASP A 59 8.33 4.19 2.27
C ASP A 59 7.66 2.84 1.97
N ARG A 60 6.31 2.81 1.98
CA ARG A 60 5.53 1.61 1.61
C ARG A 60 5.77 1.18 0.16
N LEU A 61 5.86 2.14 -0.76
CA LEU A 61 6.20 1.84 -2.16
C LEU A 61 7.60 1.22 -2.28
N ARG A 62 8.59 1.73 -1.54
CA ARG A 62 9.93 1.15 -1.53
C ARG A 62 9.93 -0.28 -0.97
N GLU A 63 9.16 -0.55 0.09
CA GLU A 63 9.00 -1.92 0.61
C GLU A 63 8.43 -2.87 -0.44
N VAL A 64 7.40 -2.43 -1.18
CA VAL A 64 6.78 -3.22 -2.26
C VAL A 64 7.74 -3.47 -3.42
N PHE A 65 8.49 -2.45 -3.84
CA PHE A 65 9.46 -2.60 -4.93
C PHE A 65 10.58 -3.56 -4.54
N HIS A 66 11.09 -3.45 -3.32
CA HIS A 66 12.11 -4.35 -2.82
C HIS A 66 11.60 -5.80 -2.75
N LEU A 67 10.35 -6.01 -2.30
CA LEU A 67 9.74 -7.33 -2.30
C LEU A 67 9.59 -7.90 -3.73
N ALA A 68 9.14 -7.09 -4.68
CA ALA A 68 9.00 -7.48 -6.07
C ALA A 68 10.35 -7.90 -6.68
N GLU A 69 11.41 -7.16 -6.37
CA GLU A 69 12.78 -7.44 -6.82
C GLU A 69 13.34 -8.74 -6.22
N VAL A 70 13.24 -8.90 -4.89
CA VAL A 70 13.77 -10.08 -4.18
C VAL A 70 13.06 -11.36 -4.57
N ASP A 71 11.73 -11.31 -4.73
CA ASP A 71 10.92 -12.49 -5.05
C ASP A 71 10.82 -12.74 -6.57
N GLY A 72 11.28 -11.82 -7.41
CA GLY A 72 11.16 -11.92 -8.88
C GLY A 72 9.70 -11.94 -9.35
N ILE A 73 8.85 -11.11 -8.74
CA ILE A 73 7.41 -11.06 -9.02
C ILE A 73 6.97 -9.67 -9.48
N PRO A 74 5.81 -9.56 -10.18
CA PRO A 74 5.24 -8.26 -10.50
C PRO A 74 4.92 -7.45 -9.24
N THR A 75 5.07 -6.12 -9.32
CA THR A 75 4.80 -5.21 -8.20
C THR A 75 3.35 -5.23 -7.74
N SER A 76 2.40 -5.59 -8.61
CA SER A 76 1.00 -5.81 -8.25
C SER A 76 0.83 -6.96 -7.26
N VAL A 77 1.53 -8.09 -7.50
CA VAL A 77 1.52 -9.27 -6.63
C VAL A 77 2.27 -8.98 -5.33
N ALA A 78 3.42 -8.31 -5.41
CA ALA A 78 4.17 -7.90 -4.21
C ALA A 78 3.34 -7.01 -3.30
N ALA A 79 2.58 -6.08 -3.87
CA ALA A 79 1.73 -5.17 -3.12
C ALA A 79 0.53 -5.87 -2.44
N GLU A 80 -0.02 -6.92 -3.06
CA GLU A 80 -1.06 -7.76 -2.46
C GLU A 80 -0.51 -8.54 -1.25
N ARG A 81 0.63 -9.24 -1.43
CA ARG A 81 1.34 -9.92 -0.33
C ARG A 81 1.67 -8.99 0.82
N PHE A 82 2.10 -7.78 0.49
CA PHE A 82 2.41 -6.73 1.46
C PHE A 82 1.18 -6.32 2.29
N ALA A 83 0.03 -6.15 1.64
CA ALA A 83 -1.22 -5.81 2.31
C ALA A 83 -1.68 -6.95 3.24
N GLU A 84 -1.67 -8.20 2.74
CA GLU A 84 -2.03 -9.39 3.52
C GLU A 84 -1.16 -9.52 4.77
N ARG A 85 0.16 -9.36 4.63
CA ARG A 85 1.09 -9.43 5.76
C ARG A 85 0.78 -8.36 6.82
N ARG A 86 0.52 -7.12 6.39
CA ARG A 86 0.14 -6.03 7.29
C ARG A 86 -1.16 -6.32 8.05
N ILE A 87 -2.18 -6.86 7.38
CA ILE A 87 -3.44 -7.24 8.02
C ILE A 87 -3.19 -8.35 9.06
N ALA A 88 -2.42 -9.37 8.71
CA ALA A 88 -2.08 -10.47 9.62
C ALA A 88 -1.30 -9.99 10.86
N ASP A 89 -0.33 -9.09 10.68
CA ASP A 89 0.47 -8.53 11.79
C ASP A 89 -0.40 -7.72 12.77
N ILE A 90 -1.30 -6.88 12.25
CA ILE A 90 -2.24 -6.11 13.08
C ILE A 90 -3.22 -7.04 13.80
N GLY A 91 -3.72 -8.08 13.11
CA GLY A 91 -4.60 -9.09 13.70
C GLY A 91 -3.95 -9.83 14.86
N ARG A 92 -2.69 -10.28 14.69
CA ARG A 92 -1.91 -10.95 15.75
C ARG A 92 -1.69 -10.07 16.96
N LEU A 93 -1.34 -8.80 16.76
CA LEU A 93 -1.17 -7.86 17.86
C LEU A 93 -2.48 -7.75 18.66
N ARG A 94 -3.62 -7.49 18.01
CA ARG A 94 -4.92 -7.40 18.70
C ARG A 94 -5.27 -8.67 19.48
N GLY A 95 -4.96 -9.84 18.95
CA GLY A 95 -5.18 -11.12 19.65
C GLY A 95 -4.35 -11.28 20.93
N LEU A 96 -3.11 -10.76 20.96
CA LEU A 96 -2.25 -10.79 22.14
C LEU A 96 -2.67 -9.78 23.22
N TRP A 97 -3.24 -8.64 22.84
CA TRP A 97 -3.67 -7.59 23.79
C TRP A 97 -5.08 -7.81 24.37
N LEU A 98 -5.89 -8.68 23.73
CA LEU A 98 -7.27 -8.99 24.15
C LEU A 98 -7.40 -10.42 24.74
N GLY A 99 -6.30 -11.15 24.85
CA GLY A 99 -6.21 -12.50 25.42
C GLY A 99 -5.69 -12.50 26.85
#